data_AF-A0A6G0VPY2-F1
#
_entry.id   AF-A0A6G0VPY2-F1
#
_cell.length_a   1.000
_cell.length_b   1.000
_cell.length_c   1.000
_cell.angle_alpha   90.00
_cell.angle_beta   90.00
_cell.angle_gamma   90.00
#
_symmetry.space_group_name_H-M   'P 1'
#
loop_
_entity.id
_entity.type
_entity.pdbx_description
1 polymer ?
#
loop_
_entity_poly.entity_id
_entity_poly.type
_entity_poly.pdbx_seq_one_letter_code
_entity_poly.pdbx_strand_id
1 'polypeptide(L)'
;MPPSVHKILCHGSSIAKSFMIPIGQLSEEAQEAKNKDIKNFREYHSRKTSRIDTNTDIFNRLLLSSDPLLSNLREVKKKKRKLHPHVKELIILDSDSSDDNE
;
A
#
# COMPACT_ATOMS: atom_id res chain seq x y z
N MET A 1 -16.16 -17.94 -17.12
CA MET A 1 -15.75 -16.64 -16.54
C MET A 1 -14.25 -16.61 -16.36
N PRO A 2 -13.59 -15.44 -16.48
CA PRO A 2 -12.17 -15.32 -16.14
C PRO A 2 -11.93 -15.77 -14.68
N PRO A 3 -10.81 -16.46 -14.39
CA PRO A 3 -10.51 -16.96 -13.05
C PRO A 3 -10.60 -15.88 -11.95
N SER A 4 -10.14 -14.66 -12.24
CA SER A 4 -10.19 -13.53 -11.30
C SER A 4 -11.63 -13.14 -10.94
N VAL A 5 -12.52 -13.06 -11.94
CA VAL A 5 -13.94 -12.71 -11.71
C VAL A 5 -14.66 -13.83 -10.98
N HIS A 6 -14.38 -15.09 -11.34
CA HIS A 6 -14.94 -16.26 -10.64
C HIS A 6 -14.52 -16.31 -9.17
N LYS A 7 -13.24 -16.05 -8.88
CA LYS A 7 -12.71 -16.00 -7.50
C LYS A 7 -13.37 -14.90 -6.68
N ILE A 8 -13.65 -13.73 -7.27
CA ILE A 8 -14.33 -12.63 -6.59
C ILE A 8 -15.81 -12.98 -6.33
N LEU A 9 -16.56 -13.40 -7.35
CA LEU A 9 -18.01 -13.59 -7.23
C LEU A 9 -18.39 -14.86 -6.47
N CYS A 10 -17.67 -15.98 -6.67
CA CYS A 10 -18.01 -17.25 -6.05
C CYS A 10 -17.26 -17.50 -4.72
N HIS A 11 -16.01 -17.05 -4.62
CA HIS A 11 -15.16 -17.33 -3.45
C HIS A 11 -14.83 -16.09 -2.62
N GLY A 12 -15.21 -14.88 -3.05
CA GLY A 12 -14.79 -13.63 -2.42
C GLY A 12 -15.22 -13.50 -0.96
N SER A 13 -16.44 -13.91 -0.63
CA SER A 13 -16.95 -13.88 0.76
C SER A 13 -16.18 -14.82 1.69
N SER A 14 -15.87 -16.04 1.22
CA SER A 14 -15.08 -17.01 1.98
C SER A 14 -13.64 -16.53 2.17
N ILE A 15 -13.05 -15.94 1.13
CA ILE A 15 -11.70 -15.37 1.17
C ILE A 15 -11.66 -14.19 2.15
N ALA A 16 -12.62 -13.27 2.07
CA ALA A 16 -12.70 -12.12 2.97
C ALA A 16 -12.78 -12.51 4.45
N LYS A 17 -13.57 -13.56 4.78
CA LYS A 17 -13.69 -14.09 6.14
C LYS A 17 -12.45 -14.81 6.64
N SER A 18 -11.58 -15.29 5.75
CA SER A 18 -10.39 -16.05 6.12
C SER A 18 -9.23 -15.18 6.61
N PHE A 19 -9.22 -13.88 6.28
CA PHE A 19 -8.15 -12.97 6.65
C PHE A 19 -8.42 -12.28 7.99
N MET A 20 -7.38 -12.16 8.83
CA MET A 20 -7.44 -11.40 10.09
C MET A 20 -7.43 -9.88 9.90
N ILE A 21 -7.00 -9.42 8.73
CA ILE A 21 -6.74 -8.01 8.43
C ILE A 21 -7.50 -7.65 7.14
N PRO A 22 -8.01 -6.41 6.97
CA PRO A 22 -8.68 -6.00 5.74
C PRO A 22 -7.85 -6.29 4.49
N ILE A 23 -8.50 -6.82 3.46
CA ILE A 23 -7.86 -7.27 2.20
C ILE A 23 -6.99 -6.16 1.57
N GLY A 24 -7.41 -4.90 1.68
CA GLY A 24 -6.65 -3.77 1.14
C GLY A 24 -5.27 -3.58 1.77
N GLN A 25 -5.07 -3.95 3.04
CA GLN A 25 -3.76 -3.89 3.70
C GLN A 25 -2.84 -5.03 3.28
N LEU A 26 -3.40 -6.14 2.77
CA LEU A 26 -2.65 -7.29 2.23
C LEU A 26 -2.34 -7.13 0.73
N SER A 27 -2.64 -5.97 0.14
CA SER A 27 -2.48 -5.73 -1.29
C SER A 27 -1.01 -5.65 -1.73
N GLU A 28 -0.71 -6.22 -2.89
CA GLU A 28 0.61 -6.13 -3.54
C GLU A 28 0.88 -4.73 -4.14
N GLU A 29 -0.16 -3.92 -4.39
CA GLU A 29 -0.04 -2.60 -5.03
C GLU A 29 0.92 -1.66 -4.31
N ALA A 30 1.00 -1.73 -2.98
CA ALA A 30 1.91 -0.92 -2.18
C ALA A 30 3.39 -1.26 -2.48
N GLN A 31 3.69 -2.54 -2.68
CA GLN A 31 5.02 -3.02 -3.04
C GLN A 31 5.35 -2.70 -4.49
N GLU A 32 4.41 -2.89 -5.42
CA GLU A 32 4.63 -2.54 -6.84
C GLU A 32 4.87 -1.05 -7.05
N ALA A 33 4.20 -0.18 -6.29
CA ALA A 33 4.42 1.25 -6.35
C ALA A 33 5.89 1.62 -6.02
N LYS A 34 6.56 0.84 -5.16
CA LYS A 34 7.98 1.04 -4.81
C LYS A 34 8.94 0.76 -5.96
N ASN A 35 8.54 0.00 -6.98
CA ASN A 35 9.36 -0.20 -8.17
C ASN A 35 9.64 1.13 -8.91
N LYS A 36 8.72 2.10 -8.83
CA LYS A 36 8.95 3.46 -9.35
C LYS A 36 10.04 4.18 -8.56
N ASP A 37 9.99 4.09 -7.24
CA ASP A 37 10.99 4.69 -6.35
C ASP A 37 12.38 4.07 -6.58
N ILE A 38 12.45 2.74 -6.77
CA ILE A 38 13.70 2.03 -7.09
C ILE A 38 14.37 2.58 -8.36
N LYS A 39 13.59 2.78 -9.44
CA LYS A 39 14.10 3.36 -10.69
C LYS A 39 14.65 4.78 -10.44
N ASN A 40 13.92 5.61 -9.70
CA ASN A 40 14.32 6.97 -9.37
C ASN A 40 15.57 7.02 -8.47
N PHE A 41 15.68 6.13 -7.48
CA PHE A 41 16.84 6.06 -6.59
C PHE A 41 18.09 5.62 -7.34
N ARG A 42 17.96 4.66 -8.26
CA ARG A 42 19.05 4.25 -9.13
C ARG A 42 19.54 5.40 -10.04
N GLU A 43 18.62 6.19 -10.60
CA GLU A 43 19.01 7.24 -11.54
C GLU A 43 19.68 8.43 -10.86
N TYR A 44 19.12 8.91 -9.74
CA TYR A 44 19.47 10.20 -9.13
C TYR A 44 20.16 10.10 -7.77
N HIS A 45 20.12 8.95 -7.08
CA HIS A 45 20.53 8.85 -5.68
C HIS A 45 21.55 7.75 -5.40
N SER A 46 22.11 7.11 -6.45
CA SER A 46 23.08 6.04 -6.32
C SER A 46 24.41 6.41 -6.97
N ARG A 47 25.51 5.94 -6.39
CA ARG A 47 26.83 6.00 -6.99
C ARG A 47 26.88 5.05 -8.19
N LYS A 48 27.38 5.56 -9.32
CA LYS A 48 27.53 4.81 -10.58
C LYS A 48 28.96 4.29 -10.79
N THR A 49 29.67 4.03 -9.69
CA THR A 49 31.05 3.53 -9.67
C THR A 49 31.12 2.02 -9.90
N SER A 50 30.24 1.25 -9.25
CA SER A 50 30.11 -0.19 -9.44
C SER A 50 28.67 -0.63 -9.21
N ARG A 51 28.30 -1.82 -9.71
CA ARG A 51 26.97 -2.39 -9.46
C ARG A 51 26.73 -2.66 -7.96
N ILE A 52 27.79 -3.03 -7.24
CA ILE A 52 27.72 -3.29 -5.80
C ILE A 52 27.38 -1.98 -5.08
N ASP A 53 28.11 -0.91 -5.37
CA ASP A 53 27.85 0.41 -4.76
C ASP A 53 26.45 0.93 -5.09
N THR A 54 26.03 0.80 -6.35
CA THR A 54 24.67 1.15 -6.77
C THR A 54 23.61 0.41 -5.96
N ASN A 55 23.76 -0.90 -5.79
CA ASN A 55 22.81 -1.71 -5.03
C ASN A 55 22.81 -1.35 -3.54
N THR A 56 23.98 -1.10 -2.95
CA THR A 56 24.08 -0.66 -1.55
C THR A 56 23.37 0.66 -1.32
N ASP A 57 23.53 1.62 -2.24
CA ASP A 57 22.92 2.95 -2.10
C ASP A 57 21.39 2.89 -2.26
N ILE A 58 20.90 2.10 -3.23
CA ILE A 58 19.46 1.87 -3.42
C ILE A 58 18.87 1.21 -2.16
N PHE A 59 19.52 0.19 -1.61
CA PHE A 59 19.05 -0.52 -0.42
C PHE A 59 18.99 0.40 0.79
N ASN A 60 20.06 1.16 1.05
CA ASN A 60 20.11 2.13 2.14
C ASN A 60 19.02 3.21 2.00
N ARG A 61 18.78 3.69 0.77
CA ARG A 61 17.73 4.67 0.51
C ARG A 61 16.33 4.10 0.73
N LEU A 62 16.11 2.83 0.35
CA LEU A 62 14.85 2.14 0.62
C LEU A 62 14.62 2.02 2.13
N LEU A 63 15.63 1.60 2.90
CA LEU A 63 15.54 1.51 4.36
C LEU A 63 15.17 2.84 5.01
N LEU A 64 15.82 3.93 4.61
CA LEU A 64 15.48 5.28 5.10
C LEU A 64 14.04 5.68 4.75
N SER A 65 13.56 5.28 3.56
CA SER A 65 12.20 5.61 3.12
C SER A 65 11.12 4.78 3.80
N SER A 66 11.47 3.61 4.33
CA SER A 66 10.57 2.70 5.05
C SER A 66 10.67 2.82 6.58
N ASP A 67 11.58 3.65 7.08
CA ASP A 67 11.75 3.88 8.52
C ASP A 67 10.42 4.41 9.12
N PRO A 68 9.82 3.70 10.09
CA PRO A 68 8.55 4.12 10.69
C PRO A 68 8.62 5.49 11.38
N LEU A 69 9.73 5.79 12.05
CA LEU A 69 9.91 7.03 12.80
C LEU A 69 9.97 8.22 11.82
N LEU A 70 10.77 8.09 10.77
CA LEU A 70 10.89 9.14 9.74
C LEU A 70 9.60 9.26 8.90
N SER A 71 8.94 8.14 8.63
CA SER A 71 7.68 8.12 7.87
C SER A 71 6.57 8.85 8.60
N ASN A 72 6.49 8.71 9.93
CA ASN A 72 5.48 9.39 10.74
C ASN A 72 5.70 10.91 10.83
N LEU A 73 6.96 11.35 10.77
CA LEU A 73 7.32 12.78 10.78
C LEU A 73 7.08 13.46 9.42
N ARG A 74 6.91 12.70 8.35
CA ARG A 74 6.79 13.22 6.99
C ARG A 74 5.36 13.68 6.71
N GLU A 75 5.22 14.91 6.20
CA GLU A 75 3.93 15.38 5.69
C GLU A 75 3.54 14.65 4.41
N VAL A 76 2.39 13.97 4.43
CA VAL A 76 1.85 13.24 3.28
C VAL A 76 0.48 13.81 2.90
N LYS A 77 0.34 14.23 1.64
CA LYS A 77 -0.95 14.70 1.10
C LYS A 77 -1.89 13.51 0.89
N LYS A 78 -2.93 13.38 1.72
CA LYS A 78 -3.98 12.37 1.58
C LYS A 78 -4.99 12.80 0.52
N LYS A 79 -5.27 11.96 -0.47
CA LYS A 79 -6.35 12.17 -1.46
C LYS A 79 -7.55 11.31 -1.08
N LYS A 80 -8.68 11.94 -0.72
CA LYS A 80 -9.95 11.23 -0.50
C LYS A 80 -10.68 11.05 -1.83
N ARG A 81 -11.14 9.83 -2.13
CA ARG A 81 -11.99 9.53 -3.30
C ARG A 81 -13.45 9.39 -2.85
N LYS A 82 -14.39 9.74 -3.74
CA LYS A 82 -15.82 9.56 -3.49
C LYS A 82 -16.21 8.11 -3.74
N LEU A 83 -16.91 7.48 -2.79
CA LEU A 83 -17.47 6.13 -2.93
C LEU A 83 -18.91 6.19 -3.46
N HIS A 84 -19.29 5.18 -4.24
CA HIS A 84 -20.67 5.02 -4.72
C HIS A 84 -21.62 4.70 -3.56
N PRO A 85 -22.87 5.21 -3.54
CA PRO A 85 -23.81 5.01 -2.43
C PRO A 85 -24.02 3.54 -2.06
N HIS A 86 -24.26 2.67 -3.03
CA HIS A 86 -24.48 1.23 -2.80
C HIS A 86 -23.27 0.52 -2.17
N VAL A 87 -22.05 1.03 -2.37
CA VAL A 87 -20.85 0.46 -1.72
C VAL A 87 -20.82 0.84 -0.24
N LYS A 88 -21.32 2.02 0.12
CA LYS A 88 -21.36 2.46 1.53
C LYS A 88 -22.26 1.57 2.38
N GLU A 89 -23.35 1.07 1.81
CA GLU A 89 -24.28 0.14 2.48
C GLU A 89 -23.63 -1.21 2.80
N LEU A 90 -22.59 -1.60 2.05
CA LEU A 90 -21.92 -2.90 2.17
C LEU A 90 -20.70 -2.88 3.10
N ILE A 91 -20.28 -1.70 3.60
CA ILE A 91 -19.13 -1.58 4.49
C ILE A 91 -19.59 -1.82 5.93
N ILE A 92 -18.98 -2.80 6.59
CA ILE A 92 -19.11 -2.98 8.03
C ILE A 92 -18.15 -1.99 8.69
N LEU A 93 -18.70 -0.94 9.30
CA LEU A 93 -17.97 -0.06 10.20
C LEU A 93 -18.15 -0.64 11.60
N ASP A 94 -17.08 -1.15 12.22
CA ASP A 94 -17.11 -1.43 13.64
C ASP A 94 -17.38 -0.10 14.36
N SER A 95 -18.47 -0.06 15.12
CA SER A 95 -19.00 1.13 15.79
C SER A 95 -18.25 1.45 17.09
N ASP A 96 -16.92 1.31 17.08
CA ASP A 96 -16.04 1.55 18.23
C ASP A 96 -14.81 2.41 17.86
N SER A 97 -15.01 3.43 17.04
CA SER A 97 -14.15 4.62 17.05
C SER A 97 -15.03 5.84 17.19
N SER A 98 -15.44 6.09 18.43
CA SER A 98 -16.04 7.34 18.88
C SER A 98 -15.22 8.53 18.39
N ASP A 99 -15.98 9.55 18.00
CA ASP A 99 -15.59 10.95 17.89
C ASP A 99 -14.81 11.35 16.63
N ASP A 100 -15.61 11.70 15.63
CA ASP A 100 -15.60 13.04 15.03
C ASP A 100 -14.93 14.07 15.96
N ASN A 101 -13.81 14.64 15.53
CA ASN A 101 -13.44 16.00 15.90
C ASN A 101 -12.67 16.65 14.73
N GLU A 102 -13.43 17.52 14.04
CA GLU A 102 -13.08 18.64 13.14
C GLU A 102 -12.12 18.45 11.95
#